data_AF-A0A2U1QCD3-F1
#
_entry.id   AF-A0A2U1QCD3-F1
#
_cell.length_a   1.000
_cell.length_b   1.000
_cell.length_c   1.000
_cell.angle_alpha   90.00
_cell.angle_beta   90.00
_cell.angle_gamma   90.00
#
_symmetry.space_group_name_H-M   'P 1'
#
loop_
_entity.id
_entity.type
_entity.pdbx_description
1 polymer ?
#
loop_
_entity_poly.entity_id
_entity_poly.type
_entity_poly.pdbx_seq_one_letter_code
_entity_poly.pdbx_strand_id
1 'polypeptide(L)'
;MEMEHYLEYIDNDVWKFIQNGNSKKRISVGKDGTVKVLPPITAALIHVVEKERKARTILLMAIPKEHLRRFHGMDDAKEIWEAIRIRFGGNANSKKMQKAILKQQYEAFTVSSSEGLEKGYERFQHLLSQLEAHGSPVSTEVANHKFLRSMPQ
;
A
#
# COMPACT_ATOMS: atom_id res chain seq x y z
N MET A 1 -0.01 4.67 -3.74
CA MET A 1 1.04 3.63 -3.60
C MET A 1 1.76 3.54 -4.93
N GLU A 2 3.09 3.41 -5.00
CA GLU A 2 3.81 3.35 -6.30
C GLU A 2 3.26 2.27 -7.23
N MET A 3 2.78 1.17 -6.66
CA MET A 3 2.07 0.10 -7.36
C MET A 3 0.79 0.56 -8.09
N GLU A 4 0.03 1.51 -7.54
CA GLU A 4 -1.19 2.05 -8.19
C GLU A 4 -0.82 2.76 -9.49
N HIS A 5 0.18 3.65 -9.43
CA HIS A 5 0.66 4.37 -10.61
C HIS A 5 1.27 3.42 -11.65
N TYR A 6 1.96 2.37 -11.22
CA TYR A 6 2.50 1.35 -12.11
C TYR A 6 1.40 0.55 -12.82
N LEU A 7 0.34 0.16 -12.10
CA LEU A 7 -0.82 -0.54 -12.67
C LEU A 7 -1.58 0.35 -13.66
N GLU A 8 -1.79 1.62 -13.31
CA GLU A 8 -2.41 2.62 -14.20
C GLU A 8 -1.62 2.83 -15.49
N TYR A 9 -0.29 2.84 -15.39
CA TYR A 9 0.61 2.97 -16.55
C TYR A 9 0.59 1.74 -17.46
N ILE A 10 0.60 0.53 -16.88
CA ILE A 10 0.63 -0.71 -17.67
C ILE A 10 -0.67 -0.93 -18.43
N ASP A 11 -1.81 -0.80 -17.75
CA ASP A 11 -3.11 -1.10 -18.32
C ASP A 11 -4.23 -0.50 -17.46
N ASN A 12 -4.75 0.65 -17.89
CA ASN A 12 -5.83 1.36 -17.21
C ASN A 12 -7.11 0.51 -17.09
N ASP A 13 -7.38 -0.39 -18.05
CA ASP A 13 -8.53 -1.28 -18.00
C ASP A 13 -8.37 -2.36 -16.93
N VAL A 14 -7.14 -2.85 -16.73
CA VAL A 14 -6.81 -3.78 -15.63
C VAL A 14 -6.97 -3.09 -14.28
N TRP A 15 -6.54 -1.83 -14.15
CA TRP A 15 -6.74 -1.08 -12.91
C TRP A 15 -8.22 -0.90 -12.58
N LYS A 16 -9.04 -0.45 -13.54
CA LYS A 16 -10.50 -0.36 -13.38
C LYS A 16 -11.13 -1.72 -13.04
N PHE A 17 -10.63 -2.80 -13.63
CA PHE A 17 -11.11 -4.15 -13.34
C PHE A 17 -10.84 -4.55 -11.88
N ILE A 18 -9.63 -4.30 -11.36
CA ILE A 18 -9.27 -4.58 -9.95
C ILE A 18 -10.20 -3.81 -8.99
N GLN A 19 -10.48 -2.54 -9.28
CA GLN A 19 -11.35 -1.71 -8.43
C GLN A 19 -12.78 -2.25 -8.39
N ASN A 20 -13.34 -2.60 -9.54
CA ASN A 20 -14.70 -3.10 -9.66
C ASN A 20 -14.84 -4.54 -9.09
N GLY A 21 -13.79 -5.35 -9.20
CA GLY A 21 -13.77 -6.74 -8.78
C GLY A 21 -14.50 -7.67 -9.74
N ASN A 22 -14.25 -8.97 -9.61
CA ASN A 22 -14.88 -9.96 -10.47
C ASN A 22 -16.33 -10.21 -10.04
N SER A 23 -17.28 -9.67 -10.81
CA SER A 23 -18.71 -9.87 -10.59
C SER A 23 -19.20 -11.29 -10.89
N LYS A 24 -18.38 -12.14 -11.53
CA LYS A 24 -18.74 -13.49 -11.95
C LYS A 24 -17.89 -14.53 -11.22
N LYS A 25 -18.20 -14.77 -9.95
CA LYS A 25 -17.75 -15.99 -9.26
C LYS A 25 -18.26 -17.19 -10.08
N ARG A 26 -17.35 -17.99 -10.60
CA ARG A 26 -17.60 -19.10 -11.53
C ARG A 26 -18.40 -20.28 -10.92
N ILE A 27 -18.87 -20.15 -9.68
CA ILE A 27 -19.54 -21.22 -8.94
C ILE A 27 -20.73 -20.64 -8.18
N SER A 28 -21.94 -21.02 -8.60
CA SER A 28 -23.11 -21.02 -7.73
C SER A 28 -23.35 -22.46 -7.28
N VAL A 29 -23.17 -22.74 -5.99
CA VAL A 29 -23.58 -24.02 -5.40
C VAL A 29 -25.09 -23.96 -5.21
N GLY A 30 -25.82 -24.84 -5.89
CA GLY A 30 -27.25 -25.00 -5.63
C GLY A 30 -27.49 -25.44 -4.18
N LYS A 31 -28.66 -25.17 -3.60
CA LYS A 31 -29.02 -25.61 -2.24
C LYS A 31 -28.93 -27.15 -2.04
N ASP A 32 -28.76 -27.89 -3.12
CA ASP A 32 -28.65 -29.35 -3.25
C ASP A 32 -27.20 -29.87 -3.39
N GLY A 33 -26.19 -28.99 -3.35
CA GLY A 33 -24.78 -29.38 -3.51
C GLY A 33 -24.33 -29.54 -4.96
N THR A 34 -25.19 -29.26 -5.94
CA THR A 34 -24.84 -29.42 -7.37
C THR A 34 -23.99 -28.25 -7.85
N VAL A 35 -22.81 -28.55 -8.41
CA VAL A 35 -21.95 -27.56 -9.09
C VAL A 35 -22.51 -27.33 -10.50
N LYS A 36 -23.11 -26.17 -10.75
CA LYS A 36 -23.54 -25.78 -12.10
C LYS A 36 -22.40 -25.07 -12.83
N VAL A 37 -21.77 -25.77 -13.77
CA VAL A 37 -20.87 -25.16 -14.77
C VAL A 37 -21.75 -24.57 -15.88
N LEU A 38 -21.68 -23.25 -16.10
CA LEU A 38 -22.39 -22.57 -17.18
C LEU A 38 -21.76 -22.87 -18.56
N PRO A 39 -22.53 -23.20 -19.61
CA PRO A 39 -22.06 -23.31 -21.00
C PRO A 39 -22.31 -22.00 -21.80
N PRO A 40 -21.85 -21.88 -23.06
CA PRO A 40 -20.47 -21.88 -23.55
C PRO A 40 -19.78 -20.52 -23.31
N ILE A 41 -18.46 -20.54 -23.45
CA ILE A 41 -17.55 -19.41 -23.30
C ILE A 41 -17.87 -18.30 -24.34
N THR A 42 -18.62 -17.28 -23.94
CA THR A 42 -18.80 -16.06 -24.76
C THR A 42 -17.49 -15.29 -24.83
N ALA A 43 -17.21 -14.59 -25.93
CA ALA A 43 -16.01 -13.75 -26.06
C ALA A 43 -15.86 -12.75 -24.90
N ALA A 44 -16.99 -12.20 -24.43
CA ALA A 44 -17.04 -11.36 -23.24
C ALA A 44 -16.57 -12.09 -21.96
N LEU A 45 -16.92 -13.37 -21.78
CA LEU A 45 -16.47 -14.17 -20.64
C LEU A 45 -14.98 -14.52 -20.74
N ILE A 46 -14.47 -14.80 -21.95
CA ILE A 46 -13.02 -14.99 -22.19
C ILE A 46 -12.27 -13.74 -21.73
N HIS A 47 -12.69 -12.57 -22.23
CA HIS A 47 -12.06 -11.31 -21.88
C HIS A 47 -12.07 -11.02 -20.38
N VAL A 48 -13.15 -11.35 -19.66
CA VAL A 48 -13.20 -11.20 -18.20
C VAL A 48 -12.19 -12.13 -17.50
N VAL A 49 -12.10 -13.40 -17.93
CA VAL A 49 -11.15 -14.37 -17.36
C VAL A 49 -9.70 -13.99 -17.67
N GLU A 50 -9.43 -13.50 -18.88
CA GLU A 50 -8.11 -13.02 -19.28
C GLU A 50 -7.70 -11.78 -18.49
N LYS A 51 -8.62 -10.81 -18.31
CA LYS A 51 -8.37 -9.61 -17.48
C LYS A 51 -8.10 -9.99 -16.03
N GLU A 52 -8.88 -10.90 -15.46
CA GLU A 52 -8.65 -11.45 -14.11
C GLU A 52 -7.26 -12.10 -14.01
N ARG A 53 -6.91 -12.98 -14.95
CA ARG A 53 -5.61 -13.66 -14.97
C ARG A 53 -4.46 -12.67 -15.10
N LYS A 54 -4.59 -11.65 -15.95
CA LYS A 54 -3.59 -10.60 -16.14
C LYS A 54 -3.42 -9.77 -14.86
N ALA A 55 -4.53 -9.33 -14.27
CA ALA A 55 -4.53 -8.57 -13.01
C ALA A 55 -3.84 -9.35 -11.88
N ARG A 56 -4.25 -10.61 -11.65
CA ARG A 56 -3.63 -11.47 -10.63
C ARG A 56 -2.14 -11.68 -10.86
N THR A 57 -1.74 -11.93 -12.11
CA THR A 57 -0.31 -12.12 -12.45
C THR A 57 0.51 -10.88 -12.12
N ILE A 58 0.07 -9.68 -12.51
CA ILE A 58 0.80 -8.44 -12.25
C ILE A 58 0.91 -8.19 -10.74
N LEU A 59 -0.20 -8.34 -9.99
CA LEU A 59 -0.20 -8.15 -8.55
C LEU A 59 0.73 -9.12 -7.82
N LEU A 60 0.74 -10.40 -8.22
CA LEU A 60 1.63 -11.40 -7.64
C LEU A 60 3.10 -11.12 -7.99
N MET A 61 3.41 -10.71 -9.21
CA MET A 61 4.79 -10.39 -9.62
C MET A 61 5.39 -9.21 -8.84
N ALA A 62 4.55 -8.30 -8.36
CA ALA A 62 5.00 -7.14 -7.63
C ALA A 62 5.25 -7.41 -6.12
N ILE A 63 4.85 -8.58 -5.62
CA ILE A 63 5.05 -8.97 -4.22
C ILE A 63 6.43 -9.66 -4.05
N PRO A 64 7.23 -9.27 -3.04
CA PRO A 64 8.47 -9.97 -2.70
C PRO A 64 8.25 -11.46 -2.42
N LYS A 65 9.17 -12.32 -2.86
CA LYS A 65 8.99 -13.79 -2.85
C LYS A 65 8.71 -14.36 -1.45
N GLU A 66 9.30 -13.76 -0.42
CA GLU A 66 9.11 -14.08 1.00
C GLU A 66 7.66 -13.87 1.49
N HIS A 67 6.89 -13.02 0.80
CA HIS A 67 5.51 -12.70 1.17
C HIS A 67 4.47 -13.42 0.29
N LEU A 68 4.88 -13.95 -0.87
CA LEU A 68 3.98 -14.54 -1.88
C LEU A 68 3.05 -15.64 -1.37
N ARG A 69 3.51 -16.47 -0.43
CA ARG A 69 2.72 -17.60 0.09
C ARG A 69 1.37 -17.17 0.67
N ARG A 70 1.28 -15.94 1.20
CA ARG A 70 0.06 -15.40 1.81
C ARG A 70 -0.97 -14.91 0.79
N PHE A 71 -0.58 -14.72 -0.46
CA PHE A 71 -1.43 -14.17 -1.52
C PHE A 71 -1.81 -15.20 -2.59
N HIS A 72 -1.04 -16.29 -2.73
CA HIS A 72 -1.30 -17.35 -3.72
C HIS A 72 -2.66 -18.04 -3.57
N GLY A 73 -3.19 -18.09 -2.34
CA GLY A 73 -4.49 -18.71 -2.05
C GLY A 73 -5.71 -17.82 -2.28
N MET A 74 -5.52 -16.58 -2.74
CA MET A 74 -6.61 -15.63 -3.00
C MET A 74 -7.14 -15.83 -4.42
N ASP A 75 -8.47 -15.89 -4.54
CA ASP A 75 -9.14 -16.31 -5.76
C ASP A 75 -9.27 -15.17 -6.78
N ASP A 76 -9.34 -13.92 -6.32
CA ASP A 76 -9.56 -12.75 -7.16
C ASP A 76 -8.53 -11.63 -6.95
N ALA A 77 -8.28 -10.86 -8.01
CA ALA A 77 -7.31 -9.77 -8.04
C ALA A 77 -7.65 -8.65 -7.06
N LYS A 78 -8.94 -8.45 -6.76
CA LYS A 78 -9.39 -7.40 -5.82
C LYS A 78 -9.04 -7.78 -4.38
N GLU A 79 -9.22 -9.05 -4.02
CA GLU A 79 -8.82 -9.61 -2.73
C GLU A 79 -7.29 -9.51 -2.56
N ILE A 80 -6.53 -9.90 -3.59
CA ILE A 80 -5.07 -9.75 -3.59
C ILE A 80 -4.69 -8.27 -3.38
N TRP A 81 -5.33 -7.35 -4.12
CA TRP A 81 -5.08 -5.93 -4.01
C TRP A 81 -5.34 -5.37 -2.60
N GLU A 82 -6.51 -5.67 -2.01
CA GLU A 82 -6.84 -5.23 -0.66
C GLU A 82 -5.89 -5.83 0.39
N ALA A 83 -5.52 -7.10 0.23
CA ALA A 83 -4.56 -7.73 1.12
C ALA A 83 -3.18 -7.07 1.03
N ILE A 84 -2.70 -6.71 -0.18
CA ILE A 84 -1.45 -5.95 -0.37
C ILE A 84 -1.57 -4.61 0.35
N ARG A 85 -2.69 -3.90 0.15
CA ARG A 85 -2.94 -2.59 0.75
C ARG A 85 -2.95 -2.64 2.28
N ILE A 86 -3.56 -3.66 2.86
CA ILE A 86 -3.59 -3.85 4.32
C ILE A 86 -2.20 -4.23 4.85
N ARG A 87 -1.51 -5.14 4.16
CA ARG A 87 -0.22 -5.68 4.62
C ARG A 87 0.92 -4.66 4.52
N PHE A 88 1.03 -3.98 3.39
CA PHE A 88 2.15 -3.09 3.07
C PHE A 88 1.79 -1.61 3.23
N GLY A 89 0.54 -1.22 3.01
CA GLY A 89 0.08 0.14 3.25
C GLY A 89 -0.20 0.46 4.73
N GLY A 90 -0.22 -0.57 5.59
CA GLY A 90 -0.59 -0.45 7.00
C GLY A 90 -2.09 -0.27 7.22
N ASN A 91 -2.61 -0.89 8.27
CA ASN A 91 -4.01 -0.68 8.70
C ASN A 91 -4.14 0.62 9.52
N ALA A 92 -5.37 1.02 9.85
CA ALA A 92 -5.63 2.26 10.59
C ALA A 92 -4.88 2.32 11.94
N ASN A 93 -4.78 1.18 12.63
CA ASN A 93 -4.10 1.09 13.92
C ASN A 93 -2.58 1.22 13.76
N SER A 94 -1.97 0.56 12.78
CA SER A 94 -0.53 0.68 12.53
C SER A 94 -0.15 2.08 12.07
N LYS A 95 -0.98 2.73 11.25
CA LYS A 95 -0.78 4.14 10.86
C LYS A 95 -0.86 5.08 12.05
N LYS A 96 -1.83 4.88 12.95
CA LYS A 96 -1.96 5.66 14.19
C LYS A 96 -0.74 5.46 15.10
N MET A 97 -0.28 4.22 15.24
CA MET A 97 0.92 3.88 16.02
C MET A 97 2.17 4.55 15.43
N GLN A 98 2.38 4.44 14.11
CA GLN A 98 3.52 5.06 13.43
C GLN A 98 3.53 6.58 13.62
N LYS A 99 2.37 7.23 13.45
CA LYS A 99 2.21 8.67 13.72
C LYS A 99 2.57 9.04 15.16
N ALA A 100 2.21 8.21 16.15
CA ALA A 100 2.57 8.44 17.54
C ALA A 100 4.09 8.33 17.77
N ILE A 101 4.74 7.30 17.20
CA ILE A 101 6.19 7.12 17.25
C ILE A 101 6.92 8.30 16.62
N LEU A 102 6.49 8.76 15.44
CA LEU A 102 7.09 9.91 14.75
C LEU A 102 6.99 11.19 15.56
N LYS A 103 5.82 11.44 16.19
CA LYS A 103 5.66 12.58 17.10
C LYS A 103 6.60 12.49 18.29
N GLN A 104 6.76 11.31 18.88
CA GLN A 104 7.70 11.11 19.98
C GLN A 104 9.15 11.33 19.54
N GLN A 105 9.54 10.82 18.37
CA GLN A 105 10.87 11.05 17.80
C GLN A 105 11.12 12.53 17.51
N TYR A 106 10.10 13.24 17.02
CA TYR A 106 10.17 14.69 16.81
C TYR A 106 10.36 15.43 18.12
N GLU A 107 9.60 15.08 19.16
CA GLU A 107 9.75 15.73 20.45
C GLU A 107 11.09 15.45 21.13
N ALA A 108 11.59 14.22 20.99
CA ALA A 108 12.88 13.80 21.51
C ALA A 108 14.06 14.13 20.58
N PHE A 109 13.84 14.85 19.47
CA PHE A 109 14.89 15.12 18.51
C PHE A 109 15.98 16.01 19.11
N THR A 110 17.24 15.58 18.97
CA THR A 110 18.44 16.30 19.39
C THR A 110 19.56 16.08 18.38
N VAL A 111 20.37 17.10 18.15
CA VAL A 111 21.58 17.05 17.34
C VAL A 111 22.77 16.81 18.25
N SER A 112 23.62 15.83 17.94
CA SER A 112 24.83 15.59 18.73
C SER A 112 25.98 16.50 18.29
N SER A 113 26.88 16.86 19.20
CA SER A 113 28.07 17.66 18.84
C SER A 113 29.00 16.93 17.87
N SER A 114 28.94 15.59 17.82
CA SER A 114 29.78 14.75 16.96
C SER A 114 29.20 14.48 15.58
N GLU A 115 27.88 14.63 15.36
CA GLU A 115 27.27 14.34 14.05
C GLU A 115 27.42 15.49 13.05
N GLY A 116 27.55 16.71 13.54
CA GLY A 116 27.64 17.92 12.72
C GLY A 116 26.27 18.41 12.21
N LEU A 117 26.21 19.72 11.92
CA LEU A 117 24.96 20.42 11.59
C LEU A 117 24.26 19.86 10.34
N GLU A 118 25.02 19.56 9.29
CA GLU A 118 24.46 19.07 8.02
C GLU A 118 23.72 17.75 8.21
N LYS A 119 24.36 16.75 8.81
CA LYS A 119 23.75 15.44 9.09
C LYS A 119 22.57 15.54 10.06
N GLY A 120 22.68 16.41 11.07
CA GLY A 120 21.57 16.70 11.98
C GLY A 120 20.36 17.28 11.23
N TYR A 121 20.60 18.23 10.33
CA TYR A 121 19.56 18.85 9.52
C TYR A 121 18.93 17.86 8.53
N GLU A 122 19.71 17.02 7.84
CA GLU A 122 19.20 15.97 6.95
C GLU A 122 18.27 15.01 7.70
N ARG A 123 18.67 14.55 8.90
CA ARG A 123 17.82 13.71 9.75
C ARG A 123 16.53 14.42 10.16
N PHE A 124 16.61 15.71 10.48
CA PHE A 124 15.45 16.50 10.85
C PHE A 124 14.48 16.67 9.68
N GLN A 125 14.98 17.02 8.49
CA GLN A 125 14.19 17.11 7.27
C GLN A 125 13.54 15.77 6.92
N HIS A 126 14.28 14.67 7.06
CA HIS A 126 13.73 13.33 6.87
C HIS A 126 12.55 13.06 7.82
N LEU A 127 12.68 13.44 9.10
CA LEU A 127 11.62 13.29 10.09
C LEU A 127 10.38 14.14 9.78
N LEU A 128 10.56 15.38 9.30
CA LEU A 128 9.47 16.25 8.87
C LEU A 128 8.71 15.65 7.68
N SER A 129 9.43 15.16 6.66
CA SER A 129 8.84 14.49 5.50
C SER A 129 8.02 13.26 5.91
N GLN A 130 8.50 12.47 6.88
CA GLN A 130 7.74 11.34 7.40
C GLN A 130 6.47 11.78 8.16
N LEU A 131 6.54 12.85 8.95
CA LEU A 131 5.39 13.41 9.65
C LEU A 131 4.31 13.93 8.70
N GLU A 132 4.71 14.62 7.63
CA GLU A 132 3.83 15.11 6.58
C GLU A 132 3.14 13.94 5.85
N ALA A 133 3.89 12.93 5.44
CA ALA A 133 3.35 11.73 4.80
C ALA A 133 2.32 10.97 5.68
N HIS A 134 2.40 11.13 7.00
CA HIS A 134 1.45 10.56 7.98
C HIS A 134 0.38 11.57 8.45
N GLY A 135 0.16 12.66 7.70
CA GLY A 135 -0.88 13.64 7.97
C GLY A 135 -0.65 14.43 9.25
N SER A 136 0.60 14.77 9.54
CA SER A 136 1.01 15.64 10.67
C SER A 136 2.01 16.69 10.20
N PRO A 137 1.69 17.51 9.19
CA PRO A 137 2.61 18.52 8.71
C PRO A 137 2.96 19.50 9.83
N VAL A 138 4.22 19.93 9.87
CA VAL A 138 4.72 20.94 10.80
C VAL A 138 5.05 22.18 9.99
N SER A 139 4.51 23.34 10.38
CA SER A 139 4.84 24.60 9.72
C SER A 139 6.34 24.88 9.83
N THR A 140 6.91 25.53 8.81
CA THR A 140 8.32 25.91 8.76
C THR A 140 8.78 26.67 10.00
N GLU A 141 7.98 27.60 10.52
CA GLU A 141 8.31 28.38 11.72
C GLU A 141 8.51 27.48 12.96
N VAL A 142 7.53 26.61 13.25
CA VAL A 142 7.60 25.65 14.36
C VAL A 142 8.77 24.67 14.19
N ALA A 143 8.99 24.19 12.97
CA ALA A 143 10.08 23.28 12.65
C ALA A 143 11.45 23.94 12.90
N ASN A 144 11.63 25.17 12.44
CA ASN A 144 12.87 25.94 12.65
C ASN A 144 13.13 26.16 14.14
N HIS A 145 12.11 26.58 14.91
CA HIS A 145 12.25 26.75 16.35
C HIS A 145 12.60 25.44 17.07
N LYS A 146 12.01 24.31 16.66
CA LYS A 146 12.36 23.01 17.21
C LYS A 146 13.82 22.66 16.93
N PHE A 147 14.25 22.78 15.67
CA PHE A 147 15.61 22.44 15.28
C PHE A 147 16.65 23.27 16.04
N LEU A 148 16.45 24.58 16.16
CA LEU A 148 17.35 25.45 16.92
C LEU A 148 17.46 25.05 18.40
N ARG A 149 16.38 24.60 19.04
CA ARG A 149 16.40 24.11 20.42
C ARG A 149 17.05 22.73 20.57
N SER A 150 17.11 21.97 19.50
CA SER A 150 17.70 20.63 19.45
C SER A 150 19.21 20.66 19.20
N MET A 151 19.79 21.82 18.92
CA MET A 151 21.23 21.97 18.72
C MET A 151 22.02 21.70 20.01
N PRO A 152 23.25 21.14 19.90
CA PRO A 152 24.12 20.98 21.06
C PRO A 152 24.44 22.34 21.68
N GLN A 153 24.53 22.36 23.02
CA GLN A 153 24.97 23.52 23.81
C GLN A 153 26.48 23.69 23.78
#